data_AF-A0A9P9AH81-F1
#
_entry.id   AF-A0A9P9AH81-F1
#
_cell.length_a   1.000
_cell.length_b   1.000
_cell.length_c   1.000
_cell.angle_alpha   90.00
_cell.angle_beta   90.00
_cell.angle_gamma   90.00
#
_symmetry.space_group_name_H-M   'P 1'
#
loop_
_entity.id
_entity.type
_entity.pdbx_description
1 polymer ?
#
loop_
_entity_poly.entity_id
_entity_poly.type
_entity_poly.pdbx_seq_one_letter_code
_entity_poly.pdbx_strand_id
1 'polypeptide(L)'
;MQYRMIMAASMALGVANAMPANPQVTSAPKASLAKRAQPEASGSSVLDAVMTIAAGQSFDGGNYMYDRGVSCTGQDEGGDSDAVFILEAGASLSNVIIGPNQIEGVHCNGGCTLTNVWWDAVCEDAFSIKLQEAGETTTINGGGATGADDKVIQHNGGGTVIINDFTVSDFGKLYRSCGNCDDMPERHVQISGGSASSGDILVGINSNMGDTASISGMTVTNVDEECVDFEGVTDGSEPEKVGTCDASGSGSSSGSASSAVATPAATTAASESTPVVSDDQSTDDDEESNDDDEESNDDDEESGDDDEEESGDDDEEESGDDDEDEDDD
;
A
#
# COMPACT_ATOMS: atom_id res chain seq x y z
N MET A 1 -6.42 -42.21 -65.83
CA MET A 1 -5.47 -42.00 -64.71
C MET A 1 -6.29 -41.85 -63.43
N GLN A 2 -5.77 -42.23 -62.27
CA GLN A 2 -6.45 -42.00 -60.99
C GLN A 2 -6.22 -40.54 -60.56
N TYR A 3 -7.25 -39.88 -60.01
CA TYR A 3 -7.08 -38.69 -59.19
C TYR A 3 -7.78 -38.94 -57.85
N ARG A 4 -7.07 -38.70 -56.75
CA ARG A 4 -7.58 -38.97 -55.39
C ARG A 4 -8.43 -37.79 -54.94
N MET A 5 -9.62 -38.04 -54.39
CA MET A 5 -10.29 -37.04 -53.56
C MET A 5 -9.51 -36.89 -52.26
N ILE A 6 -9.27 -35.64 -51.85
CA ILE A 6 -8.71 -35.30 -50.54
C ILE A 6 -9.89 -34.88 -49.66
N MET A 7 -10.20 -35.70 -48.65
CA MET A 7 -11.12 -35.31 -47.58
C MET A 7 -10.41 -34.30 -46.68
N ALA A 8 -10.86 -33.04 -46.67
CA ALA A 8 -10.41 -32.06 -45.70
C ALA A 8 -11.19 -32.25 -44.40
N ALA A 9 -10.55 -32.83 -43.37
CA ALA A 9 -11.14 -32.97 -42.05
C ALA A 9 -11.02 -31.64 -41.28
N SER A 10 -12.12 -30.90 -41.18
CA SER A 10 -12.20 -29.67 -40.39
C SER A 10 -12.27 -30.00 -38.89
N MET A 11 -11.11 -29.98 -38.21
CA MET A 11 -11.08 -30.00 -36.75
C MET A 11 -11.59 -28.66 -36.21
N ALA A 12 -12.74 -28.67 -35.55
CA ALA A 12 -13.21 -27.53 -34.77
C ALA A 12 -12.45 -27.53 -33.43
N LEU A 13 -11.53 -26.58 -33.26
CA LEU A 13 -10.90 -26.30 -31.98
C LEU A 13 -11.93 -25.63 -31.07
N GLY A 14 -12.47 -26.37 -30.11
CA GLY A 14 -13.29 -25.81 -29.05
C GLY A 14 -12.42 -25.00 -28.10
N VAL A 15 -12.52 -23.67 -28.15
CA VAL A 15 -11.99 -22.80 -27.10
C VAL A 15 -12.82 -23.00 -25.84
N ALA A 16 -12.28 -23.81 -24.91
CA ALA A 16 -12.78 -23.88 -23.55
C ALA A 16 -12.34 -22.60 -22.82
N ASN A 17 -13.27 -21.68 -22.60
CA ASN A 17 -13.03 -20.54 -21.71
C ASN A 17 -12.89 -21.09 -20.29
N ALA A 18 -11.66 -21.29 -19.84
CA ALA A 18 -11.37 -21.54 -18.43
C ALA A 18 -11.77 -20.29 -17.64
N MET A 19 -12.87 -20.37 -16.91
CA MET A 19 -13.20 -19.38 -15.89
C MET A 19 -12.12 -19.50 -14.79
N PRO A 20 -11.57 -18.39 -14.27
CA PRO A 20 -10.68 -18.47 -13.12
C PRO A 20 -11.43 -19.13 -11.96
N ALA A 21 -10.77 -20.01 -11.22
CA ALA A 21 -11.36 -20.64 -10.06
C ALA A 21 -11.66 -19.58 -8.99
N ASN A 22 -12.84 -19.65 -8.36
CA ASN A 22 -13.13 -18.79 -7.21
C ASN A 22 -12.09 -19.05 -6.10
N PRO A 23 -11.44 -18.00 -5.55
CA PRO A 23 -10.50 -18.14 -4.45
C PRO A 23 -11.12 -18.95 -3.31
N GLN A 24 -10.36 -19.89 -2.75
CA GLN A 24 -10.84 -20.68 -1.62
C GLN A 24 -10.82 -19.81 -0.36
N VAL A 25 -11.96 -19.67 0.29
CA VAL A 25 -12.11 -18.91 1.54
C VAL A 25 -11.84 -19.87 2.70
N THR A 26 -10.56 -19.99 3.05
CA THR A 26 -10.09 -20.73 4.22
C THR A 26 -10.06 -19.83 5.45
N SER A 27 -10.31 -20.37 6.65
CA SER A 27 -10.28 -19.62 7.90
C SER A 27 -8.87 -19.09 8.23
N ALA A 28 -8.76 -17.81 8.54
CA ALA A 28 -7.49 -17.13 8.79
C ALA A 28 -6.72 -17.73 10.00
N PRO A 29 -5.37 -17.72 9.97
CA PRO A 29 -4.62 -17.60 11.21
C PRO A 29 -5.03 -16.30 11.91
N LYS A 30 -5.30 -16.34 13.22
CA LYS A 30 -5.68 -15.13 13.96
C LYS A 30 -4.46 -14.24 14.17
N ALA A 31 -4.35 -13.20 13.35
CA ALA A 31 -3.35 -12.14 13.50
C ALA A 31 -3.41 -11.50 14.90
N SER A 32 -2.29 -10.92 15.34
CA SER A 32 -2.17 -10.27 16.65
C SER A 32 -2.62 -8.82 16.56
N LEU A 33 -3.93 -8.59 16.72
CA LEU A 33 -4.66 -7.31 16.56
C LEU A 33 -4.28 -6.18 17.56
N ALA A 34 -3.05 -6.19 18.08
CA ALA A 34 -2.55 -5.27 19.09
C ALA A 34 -1.90 -4.00 18.51
N LYS A 35 -1.42 -4.03 17.26
CA LYS A 35 -0.71 -2.91 16.59
C LYS A 35 -1.70 -2.05 15.79
N ARG A 36 -2.04 -0.89 16.35
CA ARG A 36 -3.39 -0.31 16.23
C ARG A 36 -3.51 0.80 15.18
N ALA A 37 -3.36 0.43 13.91
CA ALA A 37 -3.60 1.33 12.76
C ALA A 37 -4.31 0.64 11.58
N GLN A 38 -3.98 -0.63 11.32
CA GLN A 38 -4.60 -1.48 10.29
C GLN A 38 -6.10 -1.75 10.60
N PRO A 39 -6.98 -1.85 9.58
CA PRO A 39 -8.35 -2.31 9.76
C PRO A 39 -8.42 -3.79 10.18
N GLU A 40 -9.50 -4.17 10.85
CA GLU A 40 -9.83 -5.57 11.14
C GLU A 40 -10.08 -6.35 9.84
N ALA A 41 -9.49 -7.54 9.72
CA ALA A 41 -9.66 -8.39 8.53
C ALA A 41 -11.08 -8.97 8.48
N SER A 42 -11.78 -8.76 7.35
CA SER A 42 -13.14 -9.26 7.12
C SER A 42 -13.21 -10.76 6.80
N GLY A 43 -12.05 -11.40 6.65
CA GLY A 43 -11.86 -12.81 6.34
C GLY A 43 -10.45 -13.03 5.80
N SER A 44 -10.18 -14.20 5.21
CA SER A 44 -8.93 -14.46 4.51
C SER A 44 -9.09 -15.37 3.30
N SER A 45 -8.11 -15.32 2.41
CA SER A 45 -7.91 -16.33 1.37
C SER A 45 -6.42 -16.65 1.24
N VAL A 46 -6.08 -17.95 1.20
CA VAL A 46 -4.74 -18.41 0.83
C VAL A 46 -4.71 -18.63 -0.67
N LEU A 47 -3.70 -18.07 -1.34
CA LEU A 47 -3.57 -18.07 -2.79
C LEU A 47 -2.49 -19.08 -3.23
N ASP A 48 -2.94 -20.18 -3.85
CA ASP A 48 -2.06 -21.23 -4.39
C ASP A 48 -1.03 -20.71 -5.41
N ALA A 49 -1.33 -19.57 -6.04
CA ALA A 49 -0.47 -18.85 -6.99
C ALA A 49 -0.69 -17.34 -6.87
N VAL A 50 0.27 -16.54 -7.35
CA VAL A 50 0.18 -15.07 -7.42
C VAL A 50 -1.10 -14.61 -8.14
N MET A 51 -1.78 -13.58 -7.59
CA MET A 51 -2.96 -13.00 -8.22
C MET A 51 -2.59 -11.81 -9.11
N THR A 52 -2.56 -12.04 -10.43
CA THR A 52 -2.31 -10.97 -11.41
C THR A 52 -3.59 -10.16 -11.70
N ILE A 53 -3.56 -8.86 -11.39
CA ILE A 53 -4.58 -7.89 -11.80
C ILE A 53 -4.16 -7.31 -13.17
N ALA A 54 -4.94 -7.62 -14.20
CA ALA A 54 -4.61 -7.28 -15.59
C ALA A 54 -4.62 -5.76 -15.84
N ALA A 55 -3.92 -5.33 -16.90
CA ALA A 55 -3.69 -3.92 -17.20
C ALA A 55 -4.98 -3.08 -17.25
N GLY A 56 -5.00 -1.97 -16.51
CA GLY A 56 -6.16 -1.10 -16.39
C GLY A 56 -7.38 -1.72 -15.69
N GLN A 57 -7.24 -2.82 -14.95
CA GLN A 57 -8.32 -3.43 -14.14
C GLN A 57 -8.18 -3.11 -12.66
N SER A 58 -9.28 -3.18 -11.93
CA SER A 58 -9.35 -2.92 -10.49
C SER A 58 -9.74 -4.17 -9.71
N PHE A 59 -9.11 -4.40 -8.56
CA PHE A 59 -9.50 -5.42 -7.60
C PHE A 59 -9.72 -4.80 -6.22
N ASP A 60 -10.91 -5.02 -5.65
CA ASP A 60 -11.26 -4.65 -4.29
C ASP A 60 -11.30 -5.93 -3.44
N GLY A 61 -10.41 -6.01 -2.44
CA GLY A 61 -10.29 -7.14 -1.54
C GLY A 61 -11.28 -7.13 -0.37
N GLY A 62 -12.11 -6.09 -0.21
CA GLY A 62 -13.12 -6.02 0.85
C GLY A 62 -12.56 -6.10 2.28
N ASN A 63 -11.31 -5.66 2.50
CA ASN A 63 -10.50 -5.84 3.71
C ASN A 63 -10.28 -7.31 4.11
N TYR A 64 -10.20 -8.24 3.16
CA TYR A 64 -9.71 -9.59 3.42
C TYR A 64 -8.19 -9.62 3.56
N MET A 65 -7.69 -10.57 4.36
CA MET A 65 -6.28 -10.93 4.42
C MET A 65 -5.94 -11.94 3.31
N TYR A 66 -5.00 -11.60 2.45
CA TYR A 66 -4.50 -12.44 1.36
C TYR A 66 -3.09 -12.91 1.69
N ASP A 67 -2.85 -14.20 1.49
CA ASP A 67 -1.63 -14.86 1.96
C ASP A 67 -1.19 -15.93 0.95
N ARG A 68 0.10 -16.29 0.93
CA ARG A 68 0.60 -17.37 0.04
C ARG A 68 0.71 -18.74 0.72
N GLY A 69 0.54 -18.79 2.04
CA GLY A 69 0.57 -20.02 2.83
C GLY A 69 1.98 -20.65 2.96
N VAL A 70 3.02 -19.88 2.65
CA VAL A 70 4.43 -20.29 2.73
C VAL A 70 5.11 -19.57 3.90
N SER A 71 6.14 -20.17 4.51
CA SER A 71 6.92 -19.44 5.52
C SER A 71 7.80 -18.39 4.83
N CYS A 72 7.77 -17.16 5.33
CA CYS A 72 8.68 -16.09 4.92
C CYS A 72 10.16 -16.55 4.96
N THR A 73 10.90 -16.25 3.89
CA THR A 73 12.33 -16.55 3.73
C THR A 73 13.24 -15.44 4.26
N GLY A 74 12.69 -14.27 4.59
CA GLY A 74 13.43 -13.10 5.04
C GLY A 74 13.98 -12.32 3.85
N GLN A 75 15.31 -12.17 3.79
CA GLN A 75 16.01 -11.38 2.77
C GLN A 75 16.68 -12.27 1.69
N ASP A 76 16.19 -13.51 1.52
CA ASP A 76 16.53 -14.37 0.37
C ASP A 76 15.57 -14.03 -0.78
N GLU A 77 16.11 -13.37 -1.81
CA GLU A 77 15.39 -12.70 -2.92
C GLU A 77 14.35 -13.60 -3.63
N GLY A 78 13.10 -13.13 -3.70
CA GLY A 78 11.96 -13.82 -4.29
C GLY A 78 11.81 -13.63 -5.81
N GLY A 79 10.83 -14.33 -6.40
CA GLY A 79 10.42 -14.17 -7.79
C GLY A 79 8.98 -13.65 -7.94
N ASP A 80 8.62 -13.20 -9.14
CA ASP A 80 7.23 -12.80 -9.46
C ASP A 80 6.20 -13.92 -9.20
N SER A 81 6.63 -15.19 -9.23
CA SER A 81 5.82 -16.36 -8.85
C SER A 81 5.42 -16.42 -7.38
N ASP A 82 6.14 -15.70 -6.53
CA ASP A 82 6.12 -15.80 -5.07
C ASP A 82 5.43 -14.59 -4.42
N ALA A 83 5.20 -13.53 -5.22
CA ALA A 83 4.38 -12.37 -4.87
C ALA A 83 2.93 -12.74 -4.50
N VAL A 84 2.28 -11.96 -3.63
CA VAL A 84 0.85 -12.12 -3.35
C VAL A 84 0.01 -11.60 -4.51
N PHE A 85 0.34 -10.41 -5.01
CA PHE A 85 -0.30 -9.77 -6.17
C PHE A 85 0.72 -9.22 -7.16
N ILE A 86 0.37 -9.27 -8.45
CA ILE A 86 1.03 -8.49 -9.52
C ILE A 86 -0.02 -7.54 -10.10
N LEU A 87 0.28 -6.26 -10.21
CA LEU A 87 -0.52 -5.27 -10.91
C LEU A 87 0.16 -4.94 -12.23
N GLU A 88 -0.48 -5.27 -13.35
CA GLU A 88 -0.04 -4.85 -14.67
C GLU A 88 -0.36 -3.36 -14.92
N ALA A 89 0.32 -2.72 -15.88
CA ALA A 89 0.24 -1.27 -16.12
C ALA A 89 -1.18 -0.67 -16.03
N GLY A 90 -1.35 0.35 -15.20
CA GLY A 90 -2.63 1.03 -14.95
C GLY A 90 -3.62 0.27 -14.06
N ALA A 91 -3.29 -0.92 -13.55
CA ALA A 91 -4.14 -1.65 -12.63
C ALA A 91 -4.19 -1.02 -11.22
N SER A 92 -5.24 -1.35 -10.46
CA SER A 92 -5.41 -0.87 -9.08
C SER A 92 -5.85 -1.94 -8.09
N LEU A 93 -5.27 -1.90 -6.89
CA LEU A 93 -5.61 -2.76 -5.75
C LEU A 93 -6.16 -1.92 -4.60
N SER A 94 -7.28 -2.32 -4.01
CA SER A 94 -7.85 -1.63 -2.85
C SER A 94 -8.40 -2.55 -1.77
N ASN A 95 -8.40 -2.07 -0.52
CA ASN A 95 -8.95 -2.76 0.65
C ASN A 95 -8.40 -4.19 0.79
N VAL A 96 -7.08 -4.31 0.82
CA VAL A 96 -6.36 -5.59 0.94
C VAL A 96 -5.46 -5.55 2.17
N ILE A 97 -5.47 -6.63 2.94
CA ILE A 97 -4.44 -6.89 3.95
C ILE A 97 -3.56 -8.01 3.39
N ILE A 98 -2.24 -7.85 3.45
CA ILE A 98 -1.25 -8.86 3.10
C ILE A 98 -0.86 -9.57 4.39
N GLY A 99 -1.01 -10.89 4.40
CA GLY A 99 -0.67 -11.76 5.54
C GLY A 99 0.84 -12.01 5.68
N PRO A 100 1.26 -12.64 6.79
CA PRO A 100 2.67 -12.89 7.09
C PRO A 100 3.25 -14.18 6.46
N ASN A 101 2.45 -14.99 5.75
CA ASN A 101 2.87 -16.28 5.18
C ASN A 101 3.13 -16.13 3.66
N GLN A 102 3.96 -15.14 3.33
CA GLN A 102 4.37 -14.72 1.98
C GLN A 102 5.89 -14.52 1.91
N ILE A 103 6.42 -14.41 0.70
CA ILE A 103 7.85 -14.18 0.42
C ILE A 103 8.02 -12.77 -0.19
N GLU A 104 7.36 -12.54 -1.32
CA GLU A 104 7.25 -11.23 -1.98
C GLU A 104 5.83 -10.67 -1.75
N GLY A 105 5.73 -9.36 -1.55
CA GLY A 105 4.47 -8.68 -1.22
C GLY A 105 3.59 -8.41 -2.44
N VAL A 106 3.68 -7.19 -2.99
CA VAL A 106 2.90 -6.73 -4.15
C VAL A 106 3.83 -6.13 -5.20
N HIS A 107 3.70 -6.54 -6.46
CA HIS A 107 4.49 -6.01 -7.58
C HIS A 107 3.66 -5.10 -8.48
N CYS A 108 4.31 -4.09 -9.08
CA CYS A 108 3.74 -3.34 -10.22
C CYS A 108 4.64 -3.42 -11.46
N ASN A 109 3.98 -3.71 -12.59
CA ASN A 109 4.54 -3.83 -13.93
C ASN A 109 4.04 -2.68 -14.83
N GLY A 110 4.49 -1.46 -14.51
CA GLY A 110 3.99 -0.19 -15.03
C GLY A 110 3.30 0.63 -13.94
N GLY A 111 3.07 1.92 -14.19
CA GLY A 111 2.43 2.82 -13.21
C GLY A 111 1.06 2.31 -12.73
N CYS A 112 0.89 2.14 -11.41
CA CYS A 112 -0.28 1.46 -10.81
C CYS A 112 -0.91 2.27 -9.65
N THR A 113 -1.96 1.75 -9.00
CA THR A 113 -2.56 2.41 -7.82
C THR A 113 -2.91 1.45 -6.69
N LEU A 114 -2.42 1.75 -5.48
CA LEU A 114 -2.80 1.08 -4.23
C LEU A 114 -3.67 2.03 -3.39
N THR A 115 -4.76 1.55 -2.79
CA THR A 115 -5.63 2.36 -1.92
C THR A 115 -6.12 1.56 -0.73
N ASN A 116 -5.79 1.96 0.50
CA ASN A 116 -6.08 1.19 1.72
C ASN A 116 -5.55 -0.27 1.61
N VAL A 117 -4.26 -0.41 1.28
CA VAL A 117 -3.55 -1.69 1.24
C VAL A 117 -2.59 -1.77 2.43
N TRP A 118 -2.61 -2.89 3.15
CA TRP A 118 -1.88 -3.07 4.41
C TRP A 118 -1.00 -4.33 4.40
N TRP A 119 0.06 -4.35 5.20
CA TRP A 119 0.92 -5.51 5.43
C TRP A 119 1.04 -5.79 6.93
N ASP A 120 0.50 -6.92 7.37
CA ASP A 120 0.48 -7.35 8.78
C ASP A 120 1.89 -7.72 9.28
N ALA A 121 2.70 -8.29 8.38
CA ALA A 121 4.16 -8.31 8.43
C ALA A 121 4.73 -8.27 7.00
N VAL A 122 5.85 -7.56 6.83
CA VAL A 122 6.68 -7.62 5.61
C VAL A 122 7.63 -8.82 5.72
N CYS A 123 8.12 -9.33 4.57
CA CYS A 123 9.06 -10.44 4.52
C CYS A 123 10.40 -10.00 3.91
N GLU A 124 10.47 -9.96 2.59
CA GLU A 124 11.55 -9.29 1.86
C GLU A 124 11.25 -7.78 1.78
N ASP A 125 10.43 -7.41 0.79
CA ASP A 125 9.90 -6.07 0.54
C ASP A 125 8.35 -6.10 0.62
N ALA A 126 7.72 -4.97 0.96
CA ALA A 126 6.26 -4.89 1.00
C ALA A 126 5.67 -4.65 -0.41
N PHE A 127 6.25 -3.68 -1.12
CA PHE A 127 5.76 -3.22 -2.41
C PHE A 127 6.92 -2.88 -3.36
N SER A 128 6.91 -3.50 -4.54
CA SER A 128 8.01 -3.42 -5.50
C SER A 128 7.53 -2.94 -6.86
N ILE A 129 7.93 -1.73 -7.25
CA ILE A 129 7.72 -1.19 -8.61
C ILE A 129 8.79 -1.83 -9.52
N LYS A 130 8.56 -3.08 -9.94
CA LYS A 130 9.50 -3.88 -10.73
C LYS A 130 9.74 -3.22 -12.11
N LEU A 131 8.68 -2.70 -12.74
CA LEU A 131 8.74 -1.91 -13.99
C LEU A 131 7.90 -0.64 -13.87
N GLN A 132 8.34 0.46 -14.52
CA GLN A 132 7.60 1.71 -14.72
C GLN A 132 8.36 2.57 -15.74
N GLU A 133 7.67 3.23 -16.69
CA GLU A 133 8.33 4.10 -17.68
C GLU A 133 8.57 5.53 -17.17
N ALA A 134 9.56 6.23 -17.75
CA ALA A 134 9.88 7.61 -17.39
C ALA A 134 8.71 8.55 -17.73
N GLY A 135 8.10 9.14 -16.69
CA GLY A 135 6.90 9.97 -16.80
C GLY A 135 5.58 9.25 -16.45
N GLU A 136 5.62 7.94 -16.19
CA GLU A 136 4.55 7.26 -15.48
C GLU A 136 4.58 7.57 -13.97
N THR A 137 3.49 7.26 -13.29
CA THR A 137 3.31 7.48 -11.85
C THR A 137 2.57 6.30 -11.21
N THR A 138 3.15 5.76 -10.14
CA THR A 138 2.48 4.88 -9.19
C THR A 138 1.94 5.69 -8.02
N THR A 139 0.73 5.40 -7.56
CA THR A 139 0.09 6.12 -6.44
C THR A 139 -0.28 5.17 -5.31
N ILE A 140 0.10 5.49 -4.08
CA ILE A 140 -0.30 4.79 -2.85
C ILE A 140 -1.15 5.76 -2.02
N ASN A 141 -2.38 5.37 -1.66
CA ASN A 141 -3.32 6.21 -0.92
C ASN A 141 -3.78 5.54 0.38
N GLY A 142 -3.34 6.06 1.52
CA GLY A 142 -3.50 5.42 2.82
C GLY A 142 -2.82 4.05 2.86
N GLY A 143 -3.28 3.18 3.77
CA GLY A 143 -2.64 1.89 3.99
C GLY A 143 -1.44 1.98 4.93
N GLY A 144 -0.70 0.89 5.05
CA GLY A 144 0.45 0.84 5.94
C GLY A 144 1.14 -0.51 6.07
N ALA A 145 2.37 -0.51 6.59
CA ALA A 145 3.20 -1.72 6.71
C ALA A 145 3.98 -1.75 8.03
N THR A 146 4.37 -2.96 8.45
CA THR A 146 5.20 -3.15 9.64
C THR A 146 6.17 -4.32 9.52
N GLY A 147 7.32 -4.23 10.20
CA GLY A 147 8.28 -5.33 10.32
C GLY A 147 9.05 -5.60 9.02
N ALA A 148 9.51 -4.53 8.35
CA ALA A 148 10.34 -4.65 7.15
C ALA A 148 11.82 -4.58 7.54
N ASP A 149 12.55 -5.70 7.48
CA ASP A 149 13.95 -5.76 7.91
C ASP A 149 14.88 -4.87 7.04
N ASP A 150 14.58 -4.72 5.74
CA ASP A 150 15.32 -3.81 4.84
C ASP A 150 14.46 -2.71 4.22
N LYS A 151 13.45 -3.03 3.40
CA LYS A 151 12.67 -2.02 2.63
C LYS A 151 11.16 -2.28 2.67
N VAL A 152 10.38 -1.21 2.63
CA VAL A 152 8.92 -1.27 2.45
C VAL A 152 8.57 -1.05 0.98
N ILE A 153 9.07 0.03 0.38
CA ILE A 153 8.83 0.36 -1.03
C ILE A 153 10.15 0.35 -1.80
N GLN A 154 10.30 -0.61 -2.70
CA GLN A 154 11.43 -0.72 -3.62
C GLN A 154 11.04 -0.23 -5.02
N HIS A 155 11.84 0.67 -5.59
CA HIS A 155 11.58 1.28 -6.90
C HIS A 155 12.69 0.90 -7.89
N ASN A 156 12.40 -0.07 -8.77
CA ASN A 156 13.31 -0.54 -9.80
C ASN A 156 13.04 0.16 -11.15
N GLY A 157 11.76 0.32 -11.51
CA GLY A 157 11.32 1.12 -12.67
C GLY A 157 11.72 2.60 -12.58
N GLY A 158 11.52 3.36 -13.66
CA GLY A 158 11.75 4.82 -13.67
C GLY A 158 10.49 5.60 -13.28
N GLY A 159 10.55 6.93 -13.34
CA GLY A 159 9.37 7.79 -13.17
C GLY A 159 9.03 8.06 -11.70
N THR A 160 7.75 8.19 -11.36
CA THR A 160 7.32 8.74 -10.05
C THR A 160 6.59 7.71 -9.19
N VAL A 161 6.82 7.76 -7.87
CA VAL A 161 5.87 7.25 -6.87
C VAL A 161 5.32 8.39 -6.00
N ILE A 162 4.01 8.41 -5.80
CA ILE A 162 3.31 9.32 -4.89
C ILE A 162 2.76 8.50 -3.72
N ILE A 163 3.08 8.91 -2.50
CA ILE A 163 2.74 8.20 -1.26
C ILE A 163 1.94 9.15 -0.37
N ASN A 164 0.62 8.96 -0.35
CA ASN A 164 -0.32 9.77 0.42
C ASN A 164 -0.77 9.00 1.68
N ASP A 165 -0.69 9.64 2.85
CA ASP A 165 -1.26 9.17 4.12
C ASP A 165 -0.89 7.74 4.59
N PHE A 166 0.25 7.22 4.14
CA PHE A 166 0.76 5.90 4.50
C PHE A 166 1.24 5.82 5.96
N THR A 167 0.99 4.70 6.63
CA THR A 167 1.40 4.44 8.02
C THR A 167 2.45 3.33 8.11
N VAL A 168 3.66 3.63 8.58
CA VAL A 168 4.75 2.64 8.69
C VAL A 168 5.31 2.55 10.10
N SER A 169 5.60 1.33 10.58
CA SER A 169 6.24 1.14 11.89
C SER A 169 7.22 -0.05 11.93
N ASP A 170 8.34 0.09 12.62
CA ASP A 170 9.41 -0.92 12.71
C ASP A 170 9.90 -1.36 11.30
N PHE A 171 10.75 -0.54 10.68
CA PHE A 171 11.17 -0.67 9.28
C PHE A 171 12.63 -0.22 9.04
N GLY A 172 13.38 -0.90 8.18
CA GLY A 172 14.67 -0.41 7.71
C GLY A 172 14.51 0.88 6.88
N LYS A 173 13.82 0.78 5.73
CA LYS A 173 13.68 1.87 4.74
C LYS A 173 12.24 1.98 4.24
N LEU A 174 11.58 3.14 4.36
CA LEU A 174 10.21 3.27 3.81
C LEU A 174 10.25 3.30 2.28
N TYR A 175 11.12 4.11 1.68
CA TYR A 175 11.33 4.13 0.23
C TYR A 175 12.81 4.01 -0.13
N ARG A 176 13.13 3.15 -1.11
CA ARG A 176 14.45 3.09 -1.76
C ARG A 176 14.30 3.10 -3.28
N SER A 177 14.95 4.06 -3.92
CA SER A 177 15.30 3.98 -5.35
C SER A 177 16.40 2.94 -5.52
N CYS A 178 16.22 1.92 -6.37
CA CYS A 178 17.22 0.87 -6.57
C CYS A 178 18.58 1.47 -6.90
N GLY A 179 19.63 1.14 -6.13
CA GLY A 179 20.92 1.82 -6.25
C GLY A 179 21.91 1.17 -7.21
N ASN A 180 21.70 -0.10 -7.57
CA ASN A 180 22.64 -0.95 -8.32
C ASN A 180 21.94 -1.92 -9.30
N CYS A 181 20.72 -1.58 -9.74
CA CYS A 181 20.01 -2.31 -10.78
C CYS A 181 20.75 -2.24 -12.13
N ASP A 182 20.56 -3.25 -13.00
CA ASP A 182 21.12 -3.27 -14.36
C ASP A 182 20.73 -2.01 -15.16
N ASP A 183 19.46 -1.59 -15.06
CA ASP A 183 18.95 -0.31 -15.55
C ASP A 183 18.79 0.67 -14.38
N MET A 184 19.35 1.88 -14.54
CA MET A 184 19.30 2.97 -13.56
C MET A 184 18.61 4.22 -14.17
N PRO A 185 17.29 4.18 -14.40
CA PRO A 185 16.51 5.35 -14.77
C PRO A 185 16.35 6.33 -13.60
N GLU A 186 16.02 7.59 -13.94
CA GLU A 186 15.66 8.65 -13.00
C GLU A 186 14.36 8.32 -12.24
N ARG A 187 14.38 8.41 -10.89
CA ARG A 187 13.26 8.05 -10.01
C ARG A 187 12.87 9.15 -9.03
N HIS A 188 11.58 9.45 -8.94
CA HIS A 188 11.05 10.49 -8.07
C HIS A 188 10.13 9.91 -6.98
N VAL A 189 10.23 10.44 -5.76
CA VAL A 189 9.32 10.12 -4.65
C VAL A 189 8.69 11.38 -4.07
N GLN A 190 7.37 11.36 -3.90
CA GLN A 190 6.59 12.45 -3.30
C GLN A 190 5.74 11.91 -2.16
N ILE A 191 6.03 12.31 -0.92
CA ILE A 191 5.33 11.88 0.29
C ILE A 191 4.48 13.03 0.86
N SER A 192 3.20 12.75 1.11
CA SER A 192 2.23 13.69 1.68
C SER A 192 1.43 13.05 2.80
N GLY A 193 1.55 13.58 4.02
CA GLY A 193 0.79 13.12 5.18
C GLY A 193 1.28 11.80 5.76
N GLY A 194 0.41 11.10 6.50
CA GLY A 194 0.72 9.80 7.11
C GLY A 194 1.65 9.87 8.33
N SER A 195 2.22 8.72 8.70
CA SER A 195 3.11 8.62 9.87
C SER A 195 4.14 7.49 9.74
N ALA A 196 5.34 7.74 10.28
CA ALA A 196 6.45 6.79 10.28
C ALA A 196 7.08 6.71 11.67
N SER A 197 7.27 5.49 12.20
CA SER A 197 7.92 5.29 13.49
C SER A 197 8.86 4.09 13.56
N SER A 198 9.91 4.20 14.37
CA SER A 198 10.93 3.15 14.55
C SER A 198 11.55 2.68 13.22
N GLY A 199 12.50 3.43 12.67
CA GLY A 199 13.19 2.97 11.47
C GLY A 199 14.48 3.70 11.14
N ASP A 200 15.26 3.15 10.20
CA ASP A 200 16.59 3.68 9.92
C ASP A 200 16.53 4.88 8.97
N ILE A 201 15.87 4.74 7.82
CA ILE A 201 15.81 5.75 6.75
C ILE A 201 14.38 5.89 6.21
N LEU A 202 13.82 7.10 6.19
CA LEU A 202 12.50 7.33 5.57
C LEU A 202 12.60 7.29 4.03
N VAL A 203 13.57 7.99 3.43
CA VAL A 203 13.76 8.04 1.97
C VAL A 203 15.24 7.86 1.59
N GLY A 204 15.54 6.92 0.67
CA GLY A 204 16.85 6.74 0.06
C GLY A 204 16.83 6.93 -1.46
N ILE A 205 17.41 8.03 -1.96
CA ILE A 205 17.52 8.34 -3.39
C ILE A 205 18.96 8.25 -3.91
N ASN A 206 19.15 8.28 -5.23
CA ASN A 206 20.45 8.35 -5.89
C ASN A 206 20.54 9.63 -6.75
N SER A 207 20.86 10.77 -6.14
CA SER A 207 20.81 12.09 -6.83
C SER A 207 21.80 12.19 -8.01
N ASN A 208 22.83 11.33 -8.05
CA ASN A 208 23.75 11.22 -9.20
C ASN A 208 23.07 10.66 -10.47
N MET A 209 21.95 9.95 -10.34
CA MET A 209 21.10 9.46 -11.43
C MET A 209 19.95 10.41 -11.78
N GLY A 210 19.84 11.54 -11.08
CA GLY A 210 18.76 12.53 -11.25
C GLY A 210 17.57 12.37 -10.29
N ASP A 211 17.61 11.37 -9.39
CA ASP A 211 16.51 11.09 -8.47
C ASP A 211 16.13 12.32 -7.62
N THR A 212 14.86 12.44 -7.23
CA THR A 212 14.38 13.53 -6.37
C THR A 212 13.40 13.07 -5.30
N ALA A 213 13.39 13.77 -4.17
CA ALA A 213 12.48 13.53 -3.06
C ALA A 213 11.73 14.81 -2.64
N SER A 214 10.44 14.68 -2.36
CA SER A 214 9.65 15.66 -1.61
C SER A 214 8.93 14.94 -0.47
N ILE A 215 8.97 15.53 0.72
CA ILE A 215 8.37 14.97 1.94
C ILE A 215 7.61 16.10 2.63
N SER A 216 6.33 15.90 2.91
CA SER A 216 5.45 16.92 3.48
C SER A 216 4.37 16.30 4.38
N GLY A 217 3.98 17.01 5.45
CA GLY A 217 2.87 16.61 6.33
C GLY A 217 3.03 15.34 7.17
N MET A 218 4.05 14.51 6.92
CA MET A 218 4.24 13.22 7.61
C MET A 218 4.65 13.38 9.08
N THR A 219 4.05 12.58 9.97
CA THR A 219 4.43 12.52 11.39
C THR A 219 5.54 11.49 11.60
N VAL A 220 6.77 11.95 11.80
CA VAL A 220 7.96 11.10 11.98
C VAL A 220 8.32 10.97 13.47
N THR A 221 8.62 9.76 13.97
CA THR A 221 8.95 9.52 15.39
C THR A 221 9.91 8.35 15.58
N ASN A 222 11.13 8.60 16.09
CA ASN A 222 12.20 7.60 16.17
C ASN A 222 12.55 7.01 14.78
N VAL A 223 12.74 7.87 13.79
CA VAL A 223 13.39 7.50 12.53
C VAL A 223 14.75 8.19 12.51
N ASP A 224 15.83 7.46 12.23
CA ASP A 224 17.19 7.97 12.40
C ASP A 224 17.55 9.00 11.30
N GLU A 225 17.11 8.81 10.05
CA GLU A 225 17.33 9.76 8.94
C GLU A 225 16.10 9.96 8.03
N GLU A 226 15.68 11.22 7.81
CA GLU A 226 14.52 11.55 6.96
C GLU A 226 14.79 11.40 5.45
N CYS A 227 15.96 11.81 4.97
CA CYS A 227 16.35 11.58 3.57
C CYS A 227 17.85 11.40 3.42
N VAL A 228 18.24 10.30 2.78
CA VAL A 228 19.63 9.91 2.54
C VAL A 228 19.88 9.86 1.03
N ASP A 229 21.04 10.39 0.63
CA ASP A 229 21.53 10.35 -0.73
C ASP A 229 22.64 9.30 -0.88
N PHE A 230 22.58 8.54 -1.96
CA PHE A 230 23.51 7.46 -2.29
C PHE A 230 24.12 7.68 -3.68
N GLU A 231 25.37 7.23 -3.88
CA GLU A 231 25.95 7.12 -5.22
C GLU A 231 25.36 5.86 -5.88
N GLY A 232 24.41 6.05 -6.80
CA GLY A 232 23.90 4.97 -7.65
C GLY A 232 24.97 4.47 -8.61
N VAL A 233 24.97 3.18 -8.91
CA VAL A 233 26.02 2.50 -9.71
C VAL A 233 25.41 1.58 -10.77
N THR A 234 26.18 1.26 -11.81
CA THR A 234 25.77 0.40 -12.94
C THR A 234 26.76 -0.74 -13.20
N ASP A 235 27.56 -1.11 -12.21
CA ASP A 235 28.55 -2.21 -12.28
C ASP A 235 28.26 -3.34 -11.26
N GLY A 236 27.10 -3.27 -10.59
CA GLY A 236 26.66 -4.23 -9.58
C GLY A 236 27.38 -4.12 -8.24
N SER A 237 28.12 -3.03 -7.96
CA SER A 237 28.66 -2.80 -6.61
C SER A 237 27.58 -2.37 -5.62
N GLU A 238 27.92 -2.32 -4.33
CA GLU A 238 27.04 -1.75 -3.30
C GLU A 238 27.00 -0.21 -3.37
N PRO A 239 25.83 0.44 -3.37
CA PRO A 239 25.72 1.90 -3.41
C PRO A 239 26.27 2.56 -2.13
N GLU A 240 27.30 3.41 -2.25
CA GLU A 240 27.82 4.14 -1.10
C GLU A 240 26.89 5.29 -0.70
N LYS A 241 26.64 5.44 0.61
CA LYS A 241 25.93 6.61 1.16
C LYS A 241 26.82 7.85 1.05
N VAL A 242 26.36 8.87 0.32
CA VAL A 242 27.12 10.13 0.09
C VAL A 242 26.67 11.29 0.97
N GLY A 243 25.42 11.31 1.45
CA GLY A 243 24.97 12.40 2.33
C GLY A 243 23.49 12.37 2.72
N THR A 244 23.00 13.55 3.12
CA THR A 244 21.57 13.85 3.30
C THR A 244 21.02 14.39 1.99
N CYS A 245 19.82 13.98 1.57
CA CYS A 245 19.23 14.47 0.32
C CYS A 245 18.53 15.83 0.50
N ASP A 246 18.47 16.64 -0.56
CA ASP A 246 17.74 17.92 -0.60
C ASP A 246 16.21 17.70 -0.75
N ALA A 247 15.59 17.08 0.26
CA ALA A 247 14.15 16.80 0.27
C ALA A 247 13.33 18.10 0.38
N SER A 248 12.62 18.47 -0.68
CA SER A 248 11.82 19.70 -0.69
C SER A 248 10.53 19.51 0.12
N GLY A 249 10.55 19.88 1.41
CA GLY A 249 9.35 20.04 2.24
C GLY A 249 9.45 19.74 3.74
N SER A 250 10.56 19.22 4.27
CA SER A 250 10.68 18.82 5.69
C SER A 250 10.42 19.97 6.68
N GLY A 251 9.16 20.06 7.13
CA GLY A 251 8.67 20.93 8.20
C GLY A 251 8.62 20.21 9.56
N SER A 252 9.59 19.35 9.84
CA SER A 252 9.54 18.38 10.94
C SER A 252 9.54 19.04 12.31
N SER A 253 8.40 18.93 13.00
CA SER A 253 8.21 19.40 14.38
C SER A 253 8.86 18.42 15.37
N SER A 254 10.20 18.43 15.45
CA SER A 254 10.98 17.52 16.29
C SER A 254 10.76 17.81 17.80
N GLY A 255 9.71 17.24 18.38
CA GLY A 255 9.30 17.41 19.78
C GLY A 255 10.20 16.70 20.79
N SER A 256 11.47 17.07 20.88
CA SER A 256 12.42 16.50 21.85
C SER A 256 12.83 17.53 22.92
N ALA A 257 12.51 17.24 24.18
CA ALA A 257 12.75 18.14 25.30
C ALA A 257 13.96 17.70 26.14
N SER A 258 15.08 18.43 26.05
CA SER A 258 16.12 18.42 27.08
C SER A 258 16.84 19.76 27.19
N SER A 259 17.48 20.01 28.32
CA SER A 259 17.89 21.36 28.75
C SER A 259 19.40 21.61 28.63
N ALA A 260 19.76 22.71 27.97
CA ALA A 260 21.06 23.36 28.11
C ALA A 260 20.91 24.89 28.00
N VAL A 261 21.20 25.62 29.08
CA VAL A 261 21.09 27.10 29.11
C VAL A 261 22.40 27.73 28.62
N ALA A 262 22.32 28.52 27.55
CA ALA A 262 23.40 29.40 27.10
C ALA A 262 22.84 30.71 26.52
N THR A 263 22.76 31.76 27.34
CA THR A 263 22.54 33.14 26.87
C THR A 263 23.79 33.67 26.16
N PRO A 264 23.62 34.57 25.18
CA PRO A 264 24.13 35.92 25.43
C PRO A 264 23.28 37.09 24.87
N ALA A 265 23.47 38.25 25.51
CA ALA A 265 23.42 39.60 24.94
C ALA A 265 22.22 40.02 24.04
N ALA A 266 21.29 40.78 24.64
CA ALA A 266 20.46 41.72 23.89
C ALA A 266 21.30 42.93 23.40
N THR A 267 20.86 43.60 22.33
CA THR A 267 21.27 44.97 21.98
C THR A 267 20.09 45.71 21.35
N THR A 268 19.83 46.93 21.80
CA THR A 268 18.62 47.71 21.47
C THR A 268 18.93 48.93 20.60
N ALA A 269 18.35 48.99 19.40
CA ALA A 269 18.07 50.21 18.63
C ALA A 269 17.35 49.84 17.31
N ALA A 270 16.49 50.66 16.72
CA ALA A 270 15.62 51.71 17.24
C ALA A 270 14.49 51.94 16.20
N SER A 271 13.33 52.43 16.62
CA SER A 271 12.23 52.77 15.71
C SER A 271 12.25 54.25 15.35
N GLU A 272 12.10 54.58 14.07
CA GLU A 272 11.58 55.87 13.61
C GLU A 272 10.75 55.67 12.34
N SER A 273 9.81 56.59 12.05
CA SER A 273 8.59 56.26 11.29
C SER A 273 7.96 57.48 10.60
N THR A 274 6.76 57.29 10.03
CA THR A 274 5.84 58.31 9.46
C THR A 274 6.18 58.79 8.03
N PRO A 275 5.24 59.46 7.31
CA PRO A 275 4.08 58.78 6.74
C PRO A 275 3.73 59.23 5.30
N VAL A 276 2.71 58.60 4.69
CA VAL A 276 1.89 59.26 3.66
C VAL A 276 0.41 58.87 3.80
N VAL A 277 -0.43 59.90 3.89
CA VAL A 277 -1.87 59.91 3.53
C VAL A 277 -1.97 60.24 2.02
N SER A 278 -3.11 60.18 1.31
CA SER A 278 -4.52 60.33 1.75
C SER A 278 -5.53 59.77 0.73
N ASP A 279 -6.75 59.52 1.23
CA ASP A 279 -8.10 59.77 0.63
C ASP A 279 -8.43 59.40 -0.84
N ASP A 280 -9.43 58.52 -1.01
CA ASP A 280 -10.80 58.87 -1.51
C ASP A 280 -11.77 57.67 -1.25
N GLN A 281 -12.70 57.74 -0.28
CA GLN A 281 -14.16 57.96 -0.47
C GLN A 281 -14.88 56.94 -1.39
N SER A 282 -15.63 55.96 -0.83
CA SER A 282 -17.10 55.93 -0.54
C SER A 282 -18.00 55.70 -1.77
N THR A 283 -19.18 55.06 -1.74
CA THR A 283 -20.12 54.57 -0.69
C THR A 283 -20.40 53.06 -0.88
N ASP A 284 -20.90 52.27 0.07
CA ASP A 284 -22.23 52.22 0.75
C ASP A 284 -23.45 52.17 -0.21
N ASP A 285 -24.44 51.34 0.20
CA ASP A 285 -25.78 51.01 -0.34
C ASP A 285 -25.92 49.53 -0.85
N ASP A 286 -27.04 48.82 -0.66
CA ASP A 286 -27.81 48.46 0.56
C ASP A 286 -28.82 47.31 0.21
N GLU A 287 -29.56 46.77 1.20
CA GLU A 287 -30.74 45.87 1.08
C GLU A 287 -30.49 44.44 0.46
N GLU A 288 -30.91 43.31 1.05
CA GLU A 288 -32.28 42.82 1.38
C GLU A 288 -33.14 42.56 0.11
N SER A 289 -33.92 41.49 -0.06
CA SER A 289 -34.66 40.59 0.86
C SER A 289 -35.03 39.27 0.10
N ASN A 290 -35.08 38.08 0.73
CA ASN A 290 -36.25 37.35 1.29
C ASN A 290 -37.01 36.40 0.31
N ASP A 291 -37.90 35.57 0.89
CA ASP A 291 -39.09 34.91 0.31
C ASP A 291 -38.85 33.84 -0.80
N ASP A 292 -39.40 32.62 -0.80
CA ASP A 292 -40.45 31.91 -0.01
C ASP A 292 -40.13 30.37 -0.03
N ASP A 293 -40.96 29.44 0.46
CA ASP A 293 -41.55 29.15 1.79
C ASP A 293 -42.38 27.83 1.64
N GLU A 294 -42.87 27.23 2.75
CA GLU A 294 -43.81 26.09 2.85
C GLU A 294 -43.32 24.72 2.26
N GLU A 295 -43.43 23.55 2.93
CA GLU A 295 -44.62 22.80 3.43
C GLU A 295 -45.56 22.29 2.30
N SER A 296 -46.22 21.12 2.35
CA SER A 296 -46.14 19.86 3.13
C SER A 296 -46.93 18.78 2.31
N ASN A 297 -47.36 17.56 2.70
CA ASN A 297 -47.45 16.75 3.93
C ASN A 297 -47.83 15.26 3.56
N ASP A 298 -47.87 14.32 4.52
CA ASP A 298 -48.73 13.07 4.55
C ASP A 298 -48.52 11.95 3.48
N ASP A 299 -48.90 10.65 3.64
CA ASP A 299 -49.30 9.80 4.80
C ASP A 299 -49.21 8.27 4.44
N ASP A 300 -49.57 7.41 5.42
CA ASP A 300 -49.91 5.96 5.37
C ASP A 300 -48.79 4.93 4.96
N GLU A 301 -48.54 3.75 5.59
CA GLU A 301 -49.12 2.86 6.64
C GLU A 301 -49.43 1.43 6.11
N GLU A 302 -49.43 0.46 7.04
CA GLU A 302 -49.83 -0.97 6.91
C GLU A 302 -49.03 -1.93 5.98
N SER A 303 -48.98 -3.25 6.20
CA SER A 303 -48.98 -4.10 7.43
C SER A 303 -48.66 -5.56 7.01
N GLY A 304 -48.29 -6.45 7.96
CA GLY A 304 -48.15 -7.89 7.69
C GLY A 304 -47.18 -8.65 8.61
N ASP A 305 -47.73 -9.42 9.56
CA ASP A 305 -47.03 -10.36 10.44
C ASP A 305 -47.06 -11.81 9.87
N ASP A 306 -47.01 -12.82 10.75
CA ASP A 306 -47.05 -14.28 10.55
C ASP A 306 -45.69 -14.92 10.08
N ASP A 307 -45.14 -15.95 10.74
CA ASP A 307 -45.53 -16.67 11.98
C ASP A 307 -44.31 -17.42 12.59
N GLU A 308 -44.39 -17.88 13.85
CA GLU A 308 -43.35 -18.69 14.55
C GLU A 308 -43.62 -20.23 14.47
N GLU A 309 -42.98 -21.02 15.34
CA GLU A 309 -43.24 -22.45 15.68
C GLU A 309 -42.79 -23.55 14.67
N GLU A 310 -42.41 -24.77 15.07
CA GLU A 310 -41.62 -25.26 16.22
C GLU A 310 -41.19 -26.75 15.97
N SER A 311 -40.19 -27.25 16.70
CA SER A 311 -39.96 -28.67 17.08
C SER A 311 -39.60 -29.73 16.01
N GLY A 312 -38.94 -30.82 16.46
CA GLY A 312 -38.67 -32.03 15.65
C GLY A 312 -37.38 -32.79 16.03
N ASP A 313 -37.45 -33.67 17.03
CA ASP A 313 -36.35 -34.51 17.54
C ASP A 313 -36.14 -35.85 16.78
N ASP A 314 -35.29 -36.72 17.34
CA ASP A 314 -34.98 -38.14 17.02
C ASP A 314 -34.13 -38.39 15.75
N ASP A 315 -32.99 -39.09 15.77
CA ASP A 315 -32.75 -40.43 16.34
C ASP A 315 -31.40 -40.58 17.12
N GLU A 316 -31.38 -41.46 18.14
CA GLU A 316 -30.18 -42.06 18.75
C GLU A 316 -29.80 -43.42 18.10
N GLU A 317 -28.84 -44.13 18.73
CA GLU A 317 -28.33 -45.51 18.52
C GLU A 317 -26.86 -45.53 18.01
N GLU A 318 -25.84 -45.77 18.84
CA GLU A 318 -25.49 -46.91 19.73
C GLU A 318 -24.56 -47.94 19.05
N SER A 319 -23.62 -48.46 19.84
CA SER A 319 -22.59 -49.46 19.50
C SER A 319 -21.54 -49.08 18.44
N GLY A 320 -20.29 -49.57 18.53
CA GLY A 320 -19.72 -50.43 19.56
C GLY A 320 -18.19 -50.50 19.47
N ASP A 321 -17.58 -51.19 20.43
CA ASP A 321 -16.13 -51.39 20.53
C ASP A 321 -15.58 -52.30 19.40
N ASP A 322 -14.29 -52.15 19.12
CA ASP A 322 -13.38 -53.28 18.88
C ASP A 322 -11.95 -52.81 19.20
N ASP A 323 -11.34 -53.39 20.25
CA ASP A 323 -9.89 -53.39 20.42
C ASP A 323 -9.28 -54.36 19.40
N GLU A 324 -8.04 -54.12 18.94
CA GLU A 324 -6.96 -55.13 19.04
C GLU A 324 -5.59 -54.53 18.68
N ASP A 325 -4.54 -55.13 19.26
CA ASP A 325 -3.14 -54.76 19.12
C ASP A 325 -2.56 -55.09 17.72
N GLU A 326 -1.41 -54.50 17.36
CA GLU A 326 -0.20 -55.29 17.02
C GLU A 326 1.05 -54.38 16.96
N ASP A 327 2.06 -54.71 17.79
CA ASP A 327 3.47 -54.28 17.60
C ASP A 327 4.11 -55.16 16.49
N ASP A 328 4.95 -54.60 15.61
CA ASP A 328 6.22 -55.23 15.18
C ASP A 328 7.10 -54.33 14.27
N ASP A 329 8.43 -54.50 14.42
CA ASP A 329 9.60 -53.99 13.64
C ASP A 329 9.72 -52.48 13.27
#